data_AF-A0A6G1RAP2-F1
#
_entry.id   AF-A0A6G1RAP2-F1
#
_cell.length_a   1.000
_cell.length_b   1.000
_cell.length_c   1.000
_cell.angle_alpha   90.00
_cell.angle_beta   90.00
_cell.angle_gamma   90.00
#
_symmetry.space_group_name_H-M   'P 1'
#
loop_
_entity.id
_entity.type
_entity.pdbx_description
1 polymer ?
#
loop_
_entity_poly.entity_id
_entity_poly.type
_entity_poly.pdbx_seq_one_letter_code
_entity_poly.pdbx_strand_id
1 'polypeptide(L)'
;SQGWLEEDLDGLFLTRYTDQGRSSLLVASQLEPTYARTVYPCFDEPALKATFNIRIIHDPSYVALSNMPAIDVSEMKDENGSLWTVTTFNTSLKMSTYLTAFVICDFDYVTR
;
A
#
# COMPACT_ATOMS: atom_id res chain seq x y z
N SER A 1 5.46 16.32 -1.57
CA SER A 1 5.09 16.35 -3.00
C SER A 1 3.87 15.47 -3.18
N GLN A 2 2.77 15.99 -3.70
CA GLN A 2 1.56 15.22 -4.02
C GLN A 2 1.66 14.75 -5.48
N GLY A 3 1.35 13.47 -5.74
CA GLY A 3 1.35 12.87 -7.08
C GLY A 3 -0.08 12.72 -7.63
N TRP A 4 -0.21 12.71 -8.95
CA TRP A 4 -1.47 12.53 -9.68
C TRP A 4 -1.64 11.06 -10.06
N LEU A 5 -2.88 10.57 -10.08
CA LEU A 5 -3.24 9.20 -10.48
C LEU A 5 -3.17 9.08 -12.02
N GLU A 6 -2.19 8.34 -12.53
CA GLU A 6 -2.11 7.93 -13.94
C GLU A 6 -2.91 6.63 -14.16
N GLU A 7 -3.52 6.48 -15.35
CA GLU A 7 -4.30 5.29 -15.76
C GLU A 7 -3.42 4.11 -16.22
N ASP A 8 -2.10 4.32 -16.29
CA ASP A 8 -1.13 3.23 -16.44
C ASP A 8 -0.94 2.56 -15.07
N LEU A 9 -0.96 1.22 -15.04
CA LEU A 9 -0.85 0.40 -13.82
C LEU A 9 0.56 0.41 -13.22
N ASP A 10 1.18 1.59 -13.16
CA ASP A 10 2.58 1.81 -12.82
C ASP A 10 2.67 2.69 -11.56
N GLY A 11 3.49 2.30 -10.58
CA GLY A 11 3.62 3.02 -9.32
C GLY A 11 2.48 2.69 -8.36
N LEU A 12 1.72 3.70 -7.94
CA LEU A 12 0.55 3.54 -7.07
C LEU A 12 -0.71 3.87 -7.87
N PHE A 13 -1.53 2.86 -8.13
CA PHE A 13 -2.74 3.04 -8.94
C PHE A 13 -4.00 2.74 -8.13
N LEU A 14 -5.08 3.43 -8.49
CA LEU A 14 -6.42 3.23 -7.97
C LEU A 14 -7.24 2.54 -9.05
N THR A 15 -7.70 1.32 -8.76
CA THR A 15 -8.63 0.62 -9.63
C THR A 15 -9.97 0.41 -8.94
N ARG A 16 -11.02 0.40 -9.74
CA ARG A 16 -12.39 0.19 -9.29
C ARG A 16 -12.84 -1.16 -9.79
N TYR A 17 -13.25 -2.03 -8.90
CA TYR A 17 -13.85 -3.31 -9.26
C TYR A 17 -15.32 -3.34 -8.84
N THR A 18 -16.09 -4.21 -9.47
CA THR A 18 -17.50 -4.44 -9.11
C THR A 18 -17.63 -5.87 -8.63
N ASP A 19 -17.99 -6.03 -7.37
CA ASP A 19 -18.36 -7.33 -6.80
C ASP A 19 -19.82 -7.30 -6.38
N GLN A 20 -20.60 -8.29 -6.84
CA GLN A 20 -22.03 -8.43 -6.51
C GLN A 20 -22.89 -7.14 -6.69
N GLY A 21 -22.53 -6.29 -7.65
CA GLY A 21 -23.23 -5.02 -7.92
C GLY A 21 -22.81 -3.85 -7.03
N ARG A 22 -21.85 -4.04 -6.11
CA ARG A 22 -21.21 -2.99 -5.32
C ARG A 22 -19.91 -2.57 -5.99
N SER A 23 -19.75 -1.27 -6.21
CA SER A 23 -18.48 -0.72 -6.68
C SER A 23 -17.54 -0.50 -5.50
N SER A 24 -16.37 -1.11 -5.59
CA SER A 24 -15.33 -1.09 -4.57
C SER A 24 -14.02 -0.55 -5.12
N LEU A 25 -13.21 0.03 -4.24
CA LEU A 25 -11.93 0.66 -4.57
C LEU A 25 -10.79 -0.25 -4.12
N LEU A 26 -9.81 -0.42 -5.00
CA LEU A 26 -8.57 -1.12 -4.73
C LEU A 26 -7.43 -0.15 -5.02
N VAL A 27 -6.62 0.14 -4.01
CA VAL A 27 -5.34 0.83 -4.20
C VAL A 27 -4.27 -0.25 -4.20
N ALA A 28 -3.43 -0.29 -5.22
CA ALA A 28 -2.34 -1.26 -5.28
C ALA A 28 -1.06 -0.63 -5.84
N SER A 29 0.08 -1.14 -5.39
CA SER A 29 1.37 -0.72 -5.90
C SER A 29 1.93 -1.71 -6.93
N GLN A 30 2.36 -1.23 -8.09
CA GLN A 30 3.16 -1.95 -9.07
C GLN A 30 4.47 -1.19 -9.29
N LEU A 31 5.52 -1.59 -8.57
CA LEU A 31 6.78 -0.82 -8.53
C LEU A 31 7.84 -1.34 -9.50
N GLU A 32 7.57 -2.47 -10.16
CA GLU A 32 8.47 -3.05 -11.16
C GLU A 32 8.41 -2.30 -12.50
N PRO A 33 9.56 -2.11 -13.18
CA PRO A 33 10.92 -2.29 -12.69
C PRO A 33 11.52 -1.05 -12.00
N THR A 34 10.98 0.16 -12.28
CA THR A 34 11.58 1.45 -11.86
C THR A 34 10.57 2.46 -11.31
N TYR A 35 9.38 2.02 -10.92
CA TYR A 35 8.32 2.92 -10.44
C TYR A 35 8.33 3.12 -8.93
N ALA A 36 9.20 2.43 -8.19
CA ALA A 36 9.42 2.72 -6.77
C ALA A 36 9.70 4.22 -6.53
N ARG A 37 10.43 4.87 -7.44
CA ARG A 37 10.77 6.31 -7.36
C ARG A 37 9.57 7.26 -7.45
N THR A 38 8.44 6.81 -8.04
CA THR A 38 7.23 7.64 -8.16
C THR A 38 6.42 7.63 -6.86
N VAL A 39 6.64 6.63 -6.01
CA VAL A 39 5.92 6.41 -4.76
C VAL A 39 6.70 6.93 -3.55
N TYR A 40 8.03 6.77 -3.54
CA TYR A 40 8.90 7.30 -2.49
C TYR A 40 10.29 7.64 -3.05
N PRO A 41 10.98 8.65 -2.50
CA PRO A 41 12.34 8.97 -2.93
C PRO A 41 13.28 7.79 -2.58
N CYS A 42 13.72 7.05 -3.59
CA CYS A 42 14.64 5.92 -3.44
C CYS A 42 15.75 5.93 -4.50
N PHE A 43 16.92 5.40 -4.14
CA PHE A 43 17.97 5.10 -5.10
C PHE A 43 17.58 3.83 -5.87
N ASP A 44 17.00 4.03 -7.05
CA ASP A 44 16.37 3.00 -7.87
C ASP A 44 17.38 2.24 -8.76
N GLU A 45 18.44 1.73 -8.12
CA GLU A 45 19.39 0.81 -8.74
C GLU A 45 19.13 -0.62 -8.25
N PRO A 46 19.01 -1.63 -9.14
CA PRO A 46 18.68 -3.01 -8.77
C PRO A 46 19.61 -3.63 -7.72
N ALA A 47 20.84 -3.15 -7.63
CA ALA A 47 21.87 -3.61 -6.69
C ALA A 47 21.71 -3.06 -5.26
N LEU A 48 20.93 -2.00 -5.06
CA LEU A 48 20.77 -1.33 -3.77
C LEU A 48 19.60 -1.95 -2.99
N LYS A 49 19.86 -3.11 -2.39
CA LYS A 49 18.88 -3.76 -1.51
C LYS A 49 18.82 -3.07 -0.15
N ALA A 50 17.61 -2.84 0.34
CA ALA A 50 17.33 -2.26 1.66
C ALA A 50 16.26 -3.08 2.41
N THR A 51 16.08 -2.76 3.69
CA THR A 51 14.95 -3.25 4.48
C THR A 51 13.91 -2.14 4.58
N PHE A 52 12.63 -2.50 4.50
CA PHE A 52 11.53 -1.55 4.49
C PHE A 52 10.68 -1.70 5.75
N ASN A 53 10.41 -0.57 6.40
CA ASN A 53 9.44 -0.46 7.48
C ASN A 53 8.21 0.24 6.92
N ILE A 54 7.12 -0.52 6.74
CA ILE A 54 5.92 -0.04 6.06
C ILE A 54 4.82 0.22 7.10
N ARG A 55 4.22 1.41 7.02
CA ARG A 55 3.01 1.77 7.75
C ARG A 55 2.01 2.36 6.77
N ILE A 56 0.79 1.86 6.81
CA ILE A 56 -0.28 2.27 5.91
C ILE A 56 -1.41 2.87 6.75
N ILE A 57 -1.79 4.09 6.39
CA ILE A 57 -2.92 4.80 6.98
C ILE A 57 -4.06 4.70 5.99
N HIS A 58 -5.19 4.15 6.42
CA HIS A 58 -6.34 3.90 5.56
C HIS A 58 -7.65 4.11 6.31
N ASP A 59 -8.73 4.22 5.54
CA ASP A 59 -10.08 4.27 6.08
C ASP A 59 -10.38 2.95 6.84
N PRO A 60 -11.04 3.00 8.02
CA PRO A 60 -11.33 1.82 8.83
C PRO A 60 -12.17 0.74 8.15
N SER A 61 -12.88 1.06 7.06
CA SER A 61 -13.67 0.10 6.29
C SER A 61 -12.83 -0.74 5.31
N TYR A 62 -11.54 -0.47 5.19
CA TYR A 62 -10.61 -1.18 4.31
C TYR A 62 -9.56 -1.96 5.11
N VAL A 63 -8.93 -2.91 4.45
CA VAL A 63 -7.78 -3.68 4.93
C VAL A 63 -6.53 -3.28 4.16
N ALA A 64 -5.41 -3.16 4.86
CA ALA A 64 -4.10 -2.95 4.26
C ALA A 64 -3.27 -4.25 4.25
N LEU A 65 -2.60 -4.52 3.14
CA LEU A 65 -1.70 -5.65 2.93
C LEU A 65 -0.33 -5.15 2.45
N SER A 66 0.73 -5.88 2.79
CA SER A 66 2.09 -5.62 2.30
C SER A 66 2.92 -6.91 2.25
N ASN A 67 4.20 -6.84 1.88
CA ASN A 67 5.09 -8.01 1.76
C ASN A 67 5.27 -8.79 3.07
N MET A 68 5.14 -8.12 4.21
CA MET A 68 5.34 -8.69 5.54
C MET A 68 4.01 -8.73 6.30
N PRO A 69 3.85 -9.60 7.30
CA PRO A 69 2.64 -9.63 8.13
C PRO A 69 2.49 -8.35 8.96
N ALA A 70 1.24 -7.94 9.20
CA ALA A 70 0.91 -6.86 10.12
C ALA A 70 1.31 -7.25 11.54
N ILE A 71 1.94 -6.33 12.26
CA ILE A 71 2.39 -6.50 13.64
C ILE A 71 1.64 -5.59 14.62
N ASP A 72 1.00 -4.53 14.11
CA ASP A 72 0.16 -3.62 14.90
C ASP A 72 -0.93 -3.01 14.00
N VAL A 73 -2.12 -2.83 14.59
CA VAL A 73 -3.24 -2.11 13.99
C VAL A 73 -3.78 -1.17 15.06
N SER A 74 -3.58 0.13 14.84
CA SER A 74 -3.99 1.18 15.77
C SER A 74 -4.91 2.19 15.11
N GLU A 75 -5.61 2.98 15.92
CA GLU A 75 -6.47 4.05 15.44
C GLU A 75 -5.78 5.40 15.64
N MET A 76 -6.01 6.33 14.72
CA MET A 76 -5.69 7.73 14.94
C MET A 76 -6.80 8.64 14.45
N LYS A 77 -6.79 9.88 14.93
CA LYS A 77 -7.69 10.93 14.44
C LYS A 77 -6.88 12.01 13.75
N ASP A 78 -7.40 12.50 12.62
CA ASP A 78 -6.84 13.69 11.99
C ASP A 78 -7.27 14.98 12.71
N GLU A 79 -6.79 16.12 12.24
CA GLU A 79 -7.12 17.45 12.80
C GLU A 79 -8.62 17.78 12.73
N ASN A 80 -9.37 17.13 11.84
CA ASN A 80 -10.81 17.29 11.68
C ASN A 80 -11.62 16.28 12.54
N GLY A 81 -10.93 15.39 13.27
CA GLY A 81 -11.53 14.36 14.10
C GLY A 81 -11.96 13.09 13.35
N SER A 82 -11.64 12.96 12.06
CA SER A 82 -11.93 11.76 11.28
C SER A 82 -11.10 10.59 11.78
N LEU A 83 -11.70 9.41 11.91
CA LEU A 83 -11.04 8.20 12.37
C LEU A 83 -10.30 7.52 11.21
N TRP A 84 -9.06 7.14 11.46
CA TRP A 84 -8.18 6.44 10.52
C TRP A 84 -7.58 5.21 11.19
N THR A 85 -7.42 4.13 10.42
CA THR A 85 -6.70 2.94 10.85
C THR A 85 -5.26 2.99 10.36
N VAL A 86 -4.32 2.64 11.24
CA VAL A 86 -2.88 2.59 10.97
C VAL A 86 -2.42 1.16 11.12
N THR A 87 -2.11 0.54 9.98
CA THR A 87 -1.56 -0.82 9.95
C THR A 87 -0.04 -0.76 9.80
N THR A 88 0.69 -1.33 10.76
CA THR A 88 2.15 -1.41 10.76
C THR A 88 2.59 -2.84 10.44
N PHE A 89 3.50 -3.00 9.48
CA PHE A 89 4.01 -4.29 9.05
C PHE A 89 5.40 -4.57 9.60
N ASN A 90 5.75 -5.86 9.73
CA ASN A 90 7.09 -6.25 10.14
C ASN A 90 8.15 -5.73 9.15
N THR A 91 9.37 -5.48 9.63
CA THR A 91 10.48 -5.06 8.78
C THR A 91 10.76 -6.11 7.71
N SER A 92 10.84 -5.71 6.44
CA SER A 92 11.14 -6.63 5.35
C SER A 92 12.55 -7.23 5.46
N LEU A 93 12.74 -8.39 4.83
CA LEU A 93 14.09 -8.85 4.51
C LEU A 93 14.77 -7.87 3.54
N LYS A 94 16.10 -7.94 3.45
CA LYS A 94 16.88 -7.13 2.51
C LYS A 94 16.47 -7.46 1.08
N MET A 95 15.74 -6.56 0.44
CA MET A 95 15.12 -6.73 -0.88
C MET A 95 15.34 -5.49 -1.76
N SER A 96 15.18 -5.65 -3.07
CA SER A 96 15.24 -4.52 -4.01
C SER A 96 13.95 -3.69 -3.92
N THR A 97 14.04 -2.38 -4.15
CA THR A 97 12.95 -1.40 -4.03
C THR A 97 11.72 -1.74 -4.86
N TYR A 98 11.91 -2.34 -6.04
CA TYR A 98 10.84 -2.72 -6.96
C TYR A 98 9.96 -3.87 -6.48
N LEU A 99 10.43 -4.67 -5.51
CA LEU A 99 9.65 -5.79 -4.94
C LEU A 99 8.71 -5.33 -3.81
N THR A 100 8.82 -4.07 -3.37
CA THR A 100 7.94 -3.52 -2.34
C THR A 100 6.52 -3.46 -2.89
N ALA A 101 5.60 -4.08 -2.17
CA ALA A 101 4.20 -4.17 -2.55
C ALA A 101 3.31 -3.77 -1.36
N PHE A 102 2.26 -3.01 -1.66
CA PHE A 102 1.19 -2.72 -0.71
C PHE A 102 -0.15 -2.56 -1.43
N VAL A 103 -1.21 -3.00 -0.75
CA VAL A 103 -2.58 -3.02 -1.26
C VAL A 103 -3.53 -2.52 -0.18
N ILE A 104 -4.49 -1.69 -0.54
CA ILE A 104 -5.63 -1.30 0.30
C ILE A 104 -6.90 -1.72 -0.41
N CYS A 105 -7.66 -2.61 0.21
CA CYS A 105 -8.87 -3.19 -0.37
C CYS A 105 -9.93 -3.45 0.70
N ASP A 106 -11.18 -3.50 0.29
CA ASP A 106 -12.34 -3.86 1.11
C ASP A 106 -12.72 -5.34 0.96
N PHE A 107 -11.78 -6.20 0.52
CA PHE A 107 -12.04 -7.64 0.39
C PHE A 107 -12.32 -8.26 1.76
N ASP A 108 -13.44 -8.99 1.87
CA ASP A 108 -13.67 -9.95 2.94
C ASP A 108 -12.60 -11.04 2.85
N TYR A 109 -11.67 -11.06 3.79
CA TYR A 109 -10.67 -12.12 3.88
C TYR A 109 -11.35 -13.43 4.30
N VAL A 110 -11.34 -14.43 3.41
CA VAL A 110 -11.71 -15.80 3.76
C VAL A 110 -10.45 -16.53 4.25
N THR A 111 -10.25 -16.60 5.57
CA THR A 111 -9.31 -17.55 6.16
C THR A 111 -9.90 -18.95 5.95
N ARG A 112 -9.22 -19.82 5.21
CA ARG A 112 -9.54 -21.26 5.19
C ARG A 112 -8.64 -22.02 6.16
#